data_AF-A0A2T0A8R6-F1
#
_entry.id   AF-A0A2T0A8R6-F1
#
_cell.length_a   1.000
_cell.length_b   1.000
_cell.length_c   1.000
_cell.angle_alpha   90.00
_cell.angle_beta   90.00
_cell.angle_gamma   90.00
#
_symmetry.space_group_name_H-M   'P 1'
#
loop_
_entity.id
_entity.type
_entity.pdbx_description
1 polymer ?
#
loop_
_entity_poly.entity_id
_entity_poly.type
_entity_poly.pdbx_seq_one_letter_code
_entity_poly.pdbx_strand_id
1 'polypeptide(L)'
;MIDPSQLPTPVVRTPIAQLEANAAASSSSDPNSLSFAPVTHHNASGLTQRRKISIPPHRMTPLKRDWIKIYTPLVEECGLQVRMNVQKRQIEMKTSKHTPHPSALTRAADFLSAYCLGFAVEDAIAMLRMEELYIESFEIKDIKTLHGDHLSRAIGRLAGHEGKARYAIEGATRTRIVLADTRIHILGTFSNIAVARSSISALVLGSPPGKVFANLSRYASLQRSRY
;
A
#
# COMPACT_ATOMS: atom_id res chain seq x y z
N MET A 1 -27.35 -19.31 -25.83
CA MET A 1 -28.23 -18.27 -26.41
C MET A 1 -28.06 -17.03 -25.55
N ILE A 2 -27.48 -15.96 -26.10
CA ILE A 2 -27.27 -14.69 -25.40
C ILE A 2 -28.50 -13.81 -25.68
N ASP A 3 -29.02 -13.19 -24.63
CA ASP A 3 -30.24 -12.38 -24.63
C ASP A 3 -30.06 -11.11 -25.51
N PRO A 4 -30.89 -10.88 -26.54
CA PRO A 4 -30.70 -9.83 -27.55
C PRO A 4 -30.89 -8.38 -27.03
N SER A 5 -31.15 -8.20 -25.74
CA SER A 5 -31.43 -6.92 -25.09
C SER A 5 -30.18 -6.18 -24.55
N GLN A 6 -29.00 -6.80 -24.55
CA GLN A 6 -27.76 -6.22 -24.00
C GLN A 6 -26.76 -5.65 -25.02
N LEU A 7 -27.12 -5.52 -26.29
CA LEU A 7 -26.28 -4.81 -27.26
C LEU A 7 -26.37 -3.29 -27.04
N PRO A 8 -25.25 -2.53 -27.10
CA PRO A 8 -25.32 -1.08 -27.13
C PRO A 8 -26.16 -0.65 -28.33
N THR A 9 -27.27 0.04 -28.08
CA THR A 9 -28.09 0.58 -29.15
C THR A 9 -27.28 1.60 -29.97
N PRO A 10 -27.41 1.58 -31.31
CA PRO A 10 -26.78 2.60 -32.14
C PRO A 10 -27.36 3.96 -31.74
N VAL A 11 -26.49 4.97 -31.65
CA VAL A 11 -26.87 6.37 -31.35
C VAL A 11 -27.85 6.83 -32.44
N VAL A 12 -29.15 6.76 -32.13
CA VAL A 12 -30.19 7.33 -32.97
C VAL A 12 -30.04 8.84 -32.87
N ARG A 13 -29.64 9.47 -33.97
CA ARG A 13 -29.68 10.93 -34.10
C ARG A 13 -31.15 11.32 -34.09
N THR A 14 -31.63 11.87 -32.99
CA THR A 14 -32.96 12.45 -32.92
C THR A 14 -33.06 13.59 -33.94
N PRO A 15 -34.11 13.62 -34.77
CA PRO A 15 -34.32 14.71 -35.72
C PRO A 15 -34.57 16.02 -34.98
N ILE A 16 -34.04 17.12 -35.54
CA ILE A 16 -34.08 18.49 -34.98
C ILE A 16 -35.49 18.93 -34.56
N ALA A 17 -36.54 18.42 -35.23
CA ALA A 17 -37.94 18.72 -34.92
C ALA A 17 -38.39 18.29 -33.50
N GLN A 18 -37.75 17.30 -32.87
CA GLN A 18 -38.07 16.89 -31.49
C GLN A 18 -37.38 17.74 -30.42
N LEU A 19 -36.35 18.54 -30.78
CA LEU A 19 -35.71 19.48 -29.86
C LEU A 19 -36.55 20.74 -29.63
N GLU A 20 -37.31 21.18 -30.63
CA GLU A 20 -38.16 22.38 -30.53
C GLU A 20 -39.35 22.16 -29.58
N ALA A 21 -39.87 20.94 -29.48
CA ALA A 21 -41.01 20.61 -28.62
C ALA A 21 -40.68 20.70 -27.11
N ASN A 22 -39.43 20.43 -26.71
CA ASN A 22 -38.99 20.53 -25.30
C ASN A 22 -38.55 21.95 -24.89
N ALA A 23 -38.34 22.85 -25.85
CA ALA A 23 -38.00 24.26 -25.57
C ALA A 23 -39.21 25.10 -25.15
N ALA A 24 -40.44 24.63 -25.41
CA ALA A 24 -41.67 25.36 -25.14
C ALA A 24 -42.14 25.35 -23.67
N ALA A 25 -41.45 24.63 -22.77
CA ALA A 25 -41.89 24.44 -21.38
C ALA A 25 -41.26 25.40 -20.34
N SER A 26 -40.46 26.40 -20.74
CA SER A 26 -39.91 27.40 -19.83
C SER A 26 -40.20 28.82 -20.33
N SER A 27 -41.38 29.34 -19.98
CA SER A 27 -41.74 30.74 -20.18
C SER A 27 -41.01 31.63 -19.17
N SER A 28 -39.86 32.17 -19.55
CA SER A 28 -39.26 33.38 -18.95
C SER A 28 -39.01 34.40 -20.06
N SER A 29 -39.49 35.62 -19.83
CA SER A 29 -39.79 36.65 -20.83
C SER A 29 -38.60 37.57 -21.13
N ASP A 30 -37.46 37.03 -21.57
CA ASP A 30 -36.34 37.83 -22.05
C ASP A 30 -35.79 37.28 -23.38
N PRO A 31 -35.88 38.03 -24.50
CA PRO A 31 -35.49 37.56 -25.83
C PRO A 31 -33.97 37.38 -26.01
N ASN A 32 -33.17 37.60 -24.96
CA ASN A 32 -31.71 37.42 -24.96
C ASN A 32 -31.22 36.47 -23.85
N SER A 33 -32.12 35.73 -23.19
CA SER A 33 -31.75 34.77 -22.15
C SER A 33 -31.63 33.36 -22.73
N LEU A 34 -30.40 32.94 -23.01
CA LEU A 34 -30.11 31.56 -23.44
C LEU A 34 -30.24 30.62 -22.24
N SER A 35 -31.35 29.88 -22.17
CA SER A 35 -31.54 28.80 -21.20
C SER A 35 -30.82 27.55 -21.68
N PHE A 36 -29.65 27.28 -21.11
CA PHE A 36 -28.96 26.01 -21.30
C PHE A 36 -29.52 24.99 -20.30
N ALA A 37 -29.94 23.81 -20.79
CA ALA A 37 -30.17 22.68 -19.91
C ALA A 37 -28.89 22.44 -19.08
N PRO A 38 -29.01 22.18 -17.77
CA PRO A 38 -27.85 21.94 -16.93
C PRO A 38 -27.04 20.82 -17.58
N VAL A 39 -25.77 21.10 -17.87
CA VAL A 39 -24.85 20.10 -18.41
C VAL A 39 -24.95 18.92 -17.47
N THR A 40 -25.42 17.78 -18.00
CA THR A 40 -25.25 16.51 -17.31
C THR A 40 -23.75 16.36 -17.30
N HIS A 41 -23.12 16.75 -16.18
CA HIS A 41 -21.79 16.31 -15.88
C HIS A 41 -21.93 14.80 -15.79
N HIS A 42 -21.82 14.11 -16.93
CA HIS A 42 -21.20 12.81 -16.95
C HIS A 42 -19.86 13.11 -16.31
N ASN A 43 -19.80 12.96 -14.97
CA ASN A 43 -18.56 12.92 -14.24
C ASN A 43 -17.73 11.97 -15.06
N ALA A 44 -16.78 12.51 -15.85
CA ALA A 44 -15.89 11.72 -16.66
C ALA A 44 -15.30 10.75 -15.64
N SER A 45 -15.77 9.50 -15.68
CA SER A 45 -15.57 8.56 -14.58
C SER A 45 -14.09 8.61 -14.27
N GLY A 46 -13.76 9.03 -13.04
CA GLY A 46 -12.53 9.74 -12.71
C GLY A 46 -11.32 9.28 -13.51
N LEU A 47 -10.58 10.25 -14.09
CA LEU A 47 -9.30 10.08 -14.79
C LEU A 47 -8.63 8.77 -14.39
N THR A 48 -8.60 7.80 -15.32
CA THR A 48 -8.07 6.48 -15.04
C THR A 48 -6.63 6.59 -14.56
N GLN A 49 -6.43 6.40 -13.26
CA GLN A 49 -5.14 6.62 -12.62
C GLN A 49 -4.27 5.40 -12.85
N ARG A 50 -3.04 5.65 -13.30
CA ARG A 50 -2.02 4.64 -13.54
C ARG A 50 -0.87 4.87 -12.59
N ARG A 51 -0.36 3.81 -11.99
CA ARG A 51 0.84 3.86 -11.15
C ARG A 51 1.79 2.75 -11.56
N LYS A 52 3.08 3.04 -11.51
CA LYS A 52 4.14 2.11 -11.89
C LYS A 52 5.12 2.00 -10.73
N ILE A 53 5.52 0.77 -10.40
CA ILE A 53 6.46 0.50 -9.32
C ILE A 53 7.63 -0.29 -9.89
N SER A 54 8.83 0.22 -9.67
CA SER A 54 10.06 -0.44 -10.05
C SER A 54 10.46 -1.48 -9.01
N ILE A 55 10.86 -2.66 -9.47
CA ILE A 55 11.23 -3.78 -8.59
C ILE A 55 12.74 -3.96 -8.59
N PRO A 56 13.38 -4.06 -7.41
CA PRO A 56 14.80 -4.37 -7.30
C PRO A 56 15.17 -5.70 -7.98
N PRO A 57 16.34 -5.81 -8.64
CA PRO A 57 16.74 -7.03 -9.34
C PRO A 57 16.74 -8.30 -8.46
N HIS A 58 17.20 -8.19 -7.21
CA HIS A 58 17.24 -9.30 -6.25
C HIS A 58 15.85 -9.79 -5.82
N ARG A 59 14.77 -9.03 -6.09
CA ARG A 59 13.38 -9.40 -5.81
C ARG A 59 12.63 -9.93 -7.03
N MET A 60 13.23 -9.92 -8.23
CA MET A 60 12.55 -10.36 -9.45
C MET A 60 12.23 -11.86 -9.44
N THR A 61 13.16 -12.68 -8.94
CA THR A 61 12.98 -14.14 -8.83
C THR A 61 11.85 -14.53 -7.86
N PRO A 62 11.82 -14.05 -6.60
CA PRO A 62 10.70 -14.37 -5.70
C PRO A 62 9.38 -13.77 -6.20
N LEU A 63 9.41 -12.61 -6.87
CA LEU A 63 8.19 -12.02 -7.44
C LEU A 63 7.52 -12.94 -8.46
N LYS A 64 8.30 -13.55 -9.37
CA LYS A 64 7.75 -14.48 -10.37
C LYS A 64 7.15 -15.73 -9.71
N ARG A 65 7.79 -16.25 -8.65
CA ARG A 65 7.32 -17.41 -7.90
C ARG A 65 6.01 -17.12 -7.17
N ASP A 66 5.95 -15.99 -6.48
CA ASP A 66 4.82 -15.63 -5.61
C ASP A 66 3.79 -14.73 -6.33
N TRP A 67 3.89 -14.56 -7.64
CA TRP A 67 3.07 -13.63 -8.44
C TRP A 67 1.57 -13.86 -8.26
N ILE A 68 1.13 -15.12 -8.25
CA ILE A 68 -0.28 -15.47 -8.06
C ILE A 68 -0.78 -14.95 -6.71
N LYS A 69 -0.01 -15.13 -5.64
CA LYS A 69 -0.35 -14.66 -4.29
C LYS A 69 -0.42 -13.14 -4.18
N ILE A 70 0.34 -12.43 -5.03
CA ILE A 70 0.37 -10.95 -5.07
C ILE A 70 -0.77 -10.41 -5.95
N TYR A 71 -1.03 -11.05 -7.08
CA TYR A 71 -2.03 -10.65 -8.06
C TYR A 71 -3.46 -10.84 -7.53
N THR A 72 -3.75 -11.98 -6.91
CA THR A 72 -5.09 -12.31 -6.39
C THR A 72 -5.68 -11.22 -5.48
N PRO A 73 -5.03 -10.79 -4.38
CA PRO A 73 -5.59 -9.76 -3.50
C PRO A 73 -5.69 -8.38 -4.18
N LEU A 74 -4.80 -8.07 -5.13
CA LEU A 74 -4.86 -6.80 -5.86
C LEU A 74 -6.07 -6.69 -6.80
N VAL A 75 -6.50 -7.81 -7.39
CA VAL A 75 -7.66 -7.83 -8.28
C VAL A 75 -8.94 -8.04 -7.49
N GLU A 76 -8.96 -8.96 -6.52
CA GLU A 76 -10.16 -9.31 -5.77
C GLU A 76 -10.55 -8.25 -4.73
N GLU A 77 -9.60 -7.80 -3.89
CA GLU A 77 -9.91 -6.85 -2.81
C GLU A 77 -9.95 -5.40 -3.34
N CYS A 78 -9.09 -5.06 -4.32
CA CYS A 78 -8.95 -3.68 -4.80
C CYS A 78 -9.59 -3.42 -6.18
N GLY A 79 -9.95 -4.45 -6.96
CA GLY A 79 -10.54 -4.27 -8.29
C GLY A 79 -9.61 -3.58 -9.29
N LEU A 80 -8.29 -3.71 -9.14
CA LEU A 80 -7.30 -3.03 -9.97
C LEU A 80 -6.88 -3.89 -11.17
N GLN A 81 -6.58 -3.27 -12.30
CA GLN A 81 -5.92 -3.93 -13.42
C GLN A 81 -4.42 -3.90 -13.21
N VAL A 82 -3.79 -5.07 -13.09
CA VAL A 82 -2.37 -5.20 -12.80
C VAL A 82 -1.66 -5.94 -13.93
N ARG A 83 -0.52 -5.41 -14.36
CA ARG A 83 0.38 -6.02 -15.36
C ARG A 83 1.81 -6.00 -14.86
N MET A 84 2.51 -7.12 -15.01
CA MET A 84 3.95 -7.17 -14.82
C MET A 84 4.69 -6.96 -16.15
N ASN A 85 5.57 -5.98 -16.22
CA ASN A 85 6.52 -5.81 -17.32
C ASN A 85 7.90 -6.34 -16.90
N VAL A 86 8.24 -7.54 -17.36
CA VAL A 86 9.49 -8.22 -17.01
C VAL A 86 10.71 -7.52 -17.59
N GLN A 87 10.62 -6.96 -18.81
CA GLN A 87 11.74 -6.28 -19.47
C GLN A 87 12.12 -4.99 -18.74
N LYS A 88 11.13 -4.18 -18.37
CA LYS A 88 11.36 -2.94 -17.61
C LYS A 88 11.45 -3.15 -16.10
N ARG A 89 11.23 -4.38 -15.60
CA ARG A 89 11.19 -4.74 -14.17
C ARG A 89 10.22 -3.85 -13.38
N GLN A 90 9.05 -3.62 -13.96
CA GLN A 90 8.03 -2.73 -13.39
C GLN A 90 6.69 -3.44 -13.30
N ILE A 91 5.96 -3.20 -12.21
CA ILE A 91 4.53 -3.53 -12.13
C ILE A 91 3.75 -2.26 -12.47
N GLU A 92 2.85 -2.38 -13.43
CA GLU A 92 1.92 -1.35 -13.83
C GLU A 92 0.54 -1.70 -13.27
N MET A 93 -0.08 -0.74 -12.58
CA MET A 93 -1.42 -0.86 -12.02
C MET A 93 -2.29 0.29 -12.52
N LYS A 94 -3.55 -0.02 -12.78
CA LYS A 94 -4.52 0.90 -13.38
C LYS A 94 -5.86 0.73 -12.67
N THR A 95 -6.53 1.84 -12.37
CA THR A 95 -7.90 1.81 -11.83
C THR A 95 -8.90 1.33 -12.87
N SER A 96 -9.90 0.57 -12.44
CA SER A 96 -10.97 0.05 -13.29
C SER A 96 -12.33 0.55 -12.82
N LYS A 97 -13.40 0.27 -13.58
CA LYS A 97 -14.78 0.58 -13.17
C LYS A 97 -15.21 -0.18 -11.90
N HIS A 98 -14.51 -1.28 -11.59
CA HIS A 98 -14.78 -2.13 -10.42
C HIS A 98 -13.97 -1.71 -9.19
N THR A 99 -13.15 -0.66 -9.28
CA THR A 99 -12.39 -0.17 -8.13
C THR A 99 -13.34 0.61 -7.20
N PRO A 100 -13.52 0.18 -5.94
CA PRO A 100 -14.50 0.80 -5.04
C PRO A 100 -14.07 2.21 -4.59
N HIS A 101 -12.77 2.43 -4.36
CA HIS A 101 -12.22 3.69 -3.88
C HIS A 101 -10.91 4.06 -4.59
N PRO A 102 -10.66 5.36 -4.89
CA PRO A 102 -9.40 5.80 -5.48
C PRO A 102 -8.18 5.57 -4.57
N SER A 103 -8.39 5.50 -3.25
CA SER A 103 -7.35 5.16 -2.26
C SER A 103 -6.80 3.74 -2.42
N ALA A 104 -7.54 2.83 -3.07
CA ALA A 104 -7.11 1.45 -3.30
C ALA A 104 -5.83 1.39 -4.16
N LEU A 105 -5.65 2.33 -5.10
CA LEU A 105 -4.42 2.39 -5.90
C LEU A 105 -3.20 2.76 -5.05
N THR A 106 -3.36 3.69 -4.11
CA THR A 106 -2.28 4.07 -3.18
C THR A 106 -1.94 2.91 -2.26
N ARG A 107 -2.94 2.24 -1.67
CA ARG A 107 -2.73 1.07 -0.80
C ARG A 107 -2.06 -0.09 -1.54
N ALA A 108 -2.49 -0.36 -2.77
CA ALA A 108 -1.84 -1.34 -3.64
C ALA A 108 -0.39 -0.98 -3.95
N ALA A 109 -0.11 0.32 -4.10
CA ALA A 109 1.25 0.79 -4.31
C ALA A 109 2.13 0.61 -3.07
N ASP A 110 1.59 0.89 -1.89
CA ASP A 110 2.29 0.70 -0.62
C ASP A 110 2.54 -0.80 -0.36
N PHE A 111 1.55 -1.66 -0.64
CA PHE A 111 1.68 -3.12 -0.62
C PHE A 111 2.84 -3.63 -1.47
N LEU A 112 2.92 -3.20 -2.74
CA LEU A 112 4.02 -3.61 -3.62
C LEU A 112 5.35 -3.01 -3.18
N SER A 113 5.35 -1.79 -2.64
CA SER A 113 6.55 -1.16 -2.10
C SER A 113 7.07 -1.94 -0.89
N ALA A 114 6.20 -2.38 0.01
CA ALA A 114 6.53 -3.27 1.13
C ALA A 114 7.19 -4.57 0.65
N TYR A 115 6.59 -5.21 -0.34
CA TYR A 115 7.15 -6.43 -0.92
C TYR A 115 8.53 -6.19 -1.56
N CYS A 116 8.75 -5.02 -2.18
CA CYS A 116 10.06 -4.65 -2.73
C CYS A 116 11.11 -4.45 -1.64
N LEU A 117 10.73 -3.94 -0.46
CA LEU A 117 11.61 -3.78 0.70
C LEU A 117 12.00 -5.10 1.37
N GLY A 118 11.34 -6.21 1.00
CA GLY A 118 11.72 -7.56 1.46
C GLY A 118 10.74 -8.20 2.45
N PHE A 119 9.61 -7.56 2.74
CA PHE A 119 8.56 -8.18 3.55
C PHE A 119 7.98 -9.44 2.90
N ALA A 120 7.47 -10.35 3.72
CA ALA A 120 6.74 -11.52 3.25
C ALA A 120 5.41 -11.09 2.60
N VAL A 121 4.91 -11.89 1.66
CA VAL A 121 3.64 -11.60 0.97
C VAL A 121 2.48 -11.54 1.96
N GLU A 122 2.45 -12.47 2.92
CA GLU A 122 1.40 -12.56 3.94
C GLU A 122 1.35 -11.30 4.83
N ASP A 123 2.51 -10.80 5.25
CA ASP A 123 2.60 -9.57 6.04
C ASP A 123 2.23 -8.33 5.22
N ALA A 124 2.60 -8.30 3.94
CA ALA A 124 2.25 -7.21 3.05
C ALA A 124 0.72 -7.17 2.80
N ILE A 125 0.05 -8.32 2.67
CA ILE A 125 -1.42 -8.41 2.51
C ILE A 125 -2.13 -7.73 3.69
N ALA A 126 -1.56 -7.75 4.89
CA ALA A 126 -2.15 -7.07 6.05
C ALA A 126 -2.33 -5.54 5.81
N MET A 127 -1.48 -4.92 4.99
CA MET A 127 -1.62 -3.50 4.63
C MET A 127 -2.79 -3.23 3.66
N LEU A 128 -3.22 -4.22 2.88
CA LEU A 128 -4.44 -4.09 2.07
C LEU A 128 -5.70 -4.17 2.93
N ARG A 129 -5.63 -4.87 4.06
CA ARG A 129 -6.76 -5.06 4.98
C ARG A 129 -6.92 -3.92 5.98
N MET A 130 -5.83 -3.44 6.57
CA MET A 130 -5.84 -2.43 7.63
C MET A 130 -5.08 -1.17 7.19
N GLU A 131 -5.73 -0.01 7.28
CA GLU A 131 -5.16 1.27 6.85
C GLU A 131 -4.20 1.90 7.88
N GLU A 132 -4.20 1.41 9.11
CA GLU A 132 -3.36 1.93 10.21
C GLU A 132 -1.94 1.33 10.25
N LEU A 133 -1.60 0.45 9.29
CA LEU A 133 -0.27 -0.13 9.18
C LEU A 133 0.61 0.78 8.34
N TYR A 134 1.74 1.16 8.93
CA TYR A 134 2.75 2.00 8.30
C TYR A 134 4.05 1.21 8.14
N ILE A 135 4.86 1.65 7.18
CA ILE A 135 6.22 1.17 7.00
C ILE A 135 7.18 2.29 7.33
N GLU A 136 8.16 1.99 8.15
CA GLU A 136 9.21 2.91 8.49
C GLU A 136 10.58 2.32 8.17
N SER A 137 11.37 3.08 7.42
CA SER A 137 12.72 2.71 7.01
C SER A 137 13.71 3.60 7.72
N PHE A 138 14.73 3.01 8.36
CA PHE A 138 15.79 3.76 9.00
C PHE A 138 17.15 3.12 8.72
N GLU A 139 18.21 3.94 8.71
CA GLU A 139 19.58 3.45 8.61
C GLU A 139 20.23 3.41 9.99
N ILE A 140 21.07 2.41 10.25
CA ILE A 140 21.79 2.30 11.53
C ILE A 140 22.67 3.54 11.78
N LYS A 141 23.18 4.15 10.70
CA LYS A 141 24.01 5.35 10.75
C LYS A 141 23.31 6.58 11.32
N ASP A 142 21.98 6.65 11.22
CA ASP A 142 21.19 7.78 11.74
C ASP A 142 21.19 7.82 13.27
N ILE A 143 21.42 6.66 13.92
CA ILE A 143 21.46 6.53 15.38
C ILE A 143 22.88 6.75 15.89
N LYS A 144 23.84 6.10 15.24
CA LYS A 144 25.26 6.19 15.59
C LYS A 144 26.12 5.94 14.37
N THR A 145 27.13 6.78 14.18
CA THR A 145 28.13 6.64 13.12
C THR A 145 29.09 5.49 13.45
N LEU A 146 28.70 4.27 13.08
CA LEU A 146 29.47 3.06 13.28
C LEU A 146 30.23 2.69 11.99
N HIS A 147 31.46 2.20 12.16
CA HIS A 147 32.34 1.78 11.07
C HIS A 147 32.75 0.32 11.23
N GLY A 148 32.86 -0.40 10.11
CA GLY A 148 33.42 -1.75 10.03
C GLY A 148 32.88 -2.73 11.09
N ASP A 149 33.77 -3.22 11.94
CA ASP A 149 33.50 -4.23 12.97
C ASP A 149 32.45 -3.81 14.00
N HIS A 150 32.33 -2.51 14.27
CA HIS A 150 31.30 -2.02 15.18
C HIS A 150 29.90 -2.09 14.55
N LEU A 151 29.81 -1.90 13.23
CA LEU A 151 28.55 -2.03 12.49
C LEU A 151 28.12 -3.50 12.41
N SER A 152 29.03 -4.41 12.06
CA SER A 152 28.73 -5.85 12.01
C SER A 152 28.34 -6.38 13.39
N ARG A 153 29.00 -5.91 14.47
CA ARG A 153 28.61 -6.23 15.85
C ARG A 153 27.23 -5.70 16.22
N ALA A 154 26.89 -4.47 15.83
CA ALA A 154 25.56 -3.90 16.10
C ALA A 154 24.46 -4.69 15.37
N ILE A 155 24.68 -5.07 14.11
CA ILE A 155 23.79 -5.93 13.33
C ILE A 155 23.65 -7.30 14.00
N GLY A 156 24.76 -7.90 14.45
CA GLY A 156 24.76 -9.17 15.17
C GLY A 156 23.95 -9.14 16.47
N ARG A 157 23.95 -8.00 17.18
CA ARG A 157 23.12 -7.83 18.39
C ARG A 157 21.63 -7.66 18.09
N LEU A 158 21.30 -6.99 16.99
CA LEU A 158 19.93 -6.81 16.54
C LEU A 158 19.31 -8.12 16.05
N ALA A 159 20.05 -8.91 15.26
CA ALA A 159 19.61 -10.25 14.88
C ALA A 159 19.57 -11.17 16.10
N GLY A 160 20.63 -11.15 16.93
CA GLY A 160 20.85 -12.15 17.96
C GLY A 160 21.15 -13.54 17.36
N HIS A 161 21.31 -14.54 18.22
CA HIS A 161 21.50 -15.92 17.76
C HIS A 161 20.27 -16.39 16.96
N GLU A 162 20.46 -16.76 15.69
CA GLU A 162 19.40 -17.22 14.77
C GLU A 162 18.19 -16.26 14.64
N GLY A 163 18.39 -14.95 14.81
CA GLY A 163 17.28 -14.01 14.73
C GLY A 163 16.40 -13.94 15.99
N LYS A 164 16.75 -14.64 17.08
CA LYS A 164 15.94 -14.69 18.32
C LYS A 164 15.63 -13.31 18.89
N ALA A 165 16.59 -12.38 18.82
CA ALA A 165 16.38 -11.01 19.31
C ALA A 165 15.37 -10.26 18.45
N ARG A 166 15.50 -10.35 17.11
CA ARG A 166 14.51 -9.79 16.17
C ARG A 166 13.11 -10.36 16.43
N TYR A 167 12.98 -11.69 16.51
CA TYR A 167 11.69 -12.34 16.75
C TYR A 167 11.07 -11.97 18.10
N ALA A 168 11.88 -11.78 19.15
CA ALA A 168 11.40 -11.31 20.44
C ALA A 168 10.83 -9.88 20.36
N ILE A 169 11.48 -8.98 19.63
CA ILE A 169 10.99 -7.61 19.42
C ILE A 169 9.71 -7.61 18.58
N GLU A 170 9.67 -8.39 17.50
CA GLU A 170 8.49 -8.56 16.64
C GLU A 170 7.29 -9.08 17.45
N GLY A 171 7.48 -10.13 18.25
CA GLY A 171 6.43 -10.71 19.08
C GLY A 171 5.93 -9.79 20.18
N ALA A 172 6.82 -9.02 20.82
CA ALA A 172 6.44 -8.09 21.88
C ALA A 172 5.69 -6.86 21.35
N THR A 173 6.09 -6.35 20.19
CA THR A 173 5.53 -5.12 19.59
C THR A 173 4.45 -5.39 18.55
N ARG A 174 4.20 -6.65 18.16
CA ARG A 174 3.34 -7.02 17.03
C ARG A 174 3.72 -6.29 15.74
N THR A 175 5.02 -6.19 15.49
CA THR A 175 5.57 -5.59 14.26
C THR A 175 6.26 -6.66 13.42
N ARG A 176 6.53 -6.33 12.15
CA ARG A 176 7.39 -7.14 11.27
C ARG A 176 8.64 -6.37 10.95
N ILE A 177 9.81 -7.00 11.07
CA ILE A 177 11.10 -6.33 10.91
C ILE A 177 11.91 -7.05 9.83
N VAL A 178 12.27 -6.31 8.79
CA VAL A 178 13.21 -6.75 7.76
C VAL A 178 14.54 -6.05 7.98
N LEU A 179 15.60 -6.85 8.05
CA LEU A 179 16.97 -6.37 8.20
C LEU A 179 17.70 -6.50 6.86
N ALA A 180 18.12 -5.38 6.29
CA ALA A 180 18.83 -5.27 5.02
C ALA A 180 20.17 -4.57 5.24
N ASP A 181 21.12 -5.30 5.83
CA ASP A 181 22.47 -4.85 6.20
C ASP A 181 22.49 -3.55 7.02
N THR A 182 22.54 -2.40 6.34
CA THR A 182 22.55 -1.07 6.96
C THR A 182 21.16 -0.50 7.20
N ARG A 183 20.17 -0.92 6.42
CA ARG A 183 18.79 -0.43 6.48
C ARG A 183 17.89 -1.43 7.16
N ILE A 184 17.00 -0.92 8.00
CA ILE A 184 16.03 -1.73 8.71
C ILE A 184 14.66 -1.17 8.38
N HIS A 185 13.74 -2.06 8.05
CA HIS A 185 12.36 -1.75 7.72
C HIS A 185 11.46 -2.34 8.79
N ILE A 186 10.60 -1.53 9.39
CA ILE A 186 9.61 -1.94 10.38
C ILE A 186 8.23 -1.72 9.78
N LEU A 187 7.36 -2.71 9.89
CA LEU A 187 5.95 -2.62 9.53
C LEU A 187 5.09 -2.79 10.79
N GLY A 188 4.13 -1.90 10.99
CA GLY A 188 3.17 -1.97 12.09
C GLY A 188 2.41 -0.67 12.33
N THR A 189 1.70 -0.57 13.45
CA THR A 189 1.05 0.68 13.87
C THR A 189 2.09 1.69 14.36
N PHE A 190 1.84 2.98 14.15
CA PHE A 190 2.76 4.07 14.53
C PHE A 190 3.30 3.98 15.97
N SER A 191 2.42 3.71 16.95
CA SER A 191 2.80 3.55 18.36
C SER A 191 3.77 2.38 18.58
N ASN A 192 3.50 1.25 17.94
CA ASN A 192 4.30 0.03 18.09
C ASN A 192 5.64 0.17 17.37
N ILE A 193 5.66 0.84 16.22
CA ILE A 193 6.89 1.16 15.49
C ILE A 193 7.81 2.04 16.34
N ALA A 194 7.28 3.05 17.03
CA ALA A 194 8.08 3.90 17.91
C ALA A 194 8.77 3.11 19.03
N VAL A 195 8.07 2.15 19.64
CA VAL A 195 8.62 1.27 20.67
C VAL A 195 9.65 0.30 20.11
N ALA A 196 9.38 -0.27 18.93
CA ALA A 196 10.33 -1.14 18.22
C ALA A 196 11.61 -0.36 17.86
N ARG A 197 11.49 0.85 17.31
CA ARG A 197 12.63 1.73 17.01
C ARG A 197 13.45 2.03 18.26
N SER A 198 12.79 2.41 19.36
CA SER A 198 13.49 2.70 20.63
C SER A 198 14.25 1.48 21.17
N SER A 199 13.67 0.29 21.00
CA SER A 199 14.33 -0.96 21.40
C SER A 199 15.52 -1.30 20.51
N ILE A 200 15.38 -1.10 19.20
CA ILE A 200 16.47 -1.33 18.24
C ILE A 200 17.59 -0.31 18.45
N SER A 201 17.27 0.97 18.66
CA SER A 201 18.29 1.99 18.94
C SER A 201 19.02 1.71 20.24
N ALA A 202 18.33 1.26 21.29
CA ALA A 202 18.96 0.84 22.54
C ALA A 202 19.98 -0.31 22.33
N LEU A 203 19.66 -1.30 21.49
CA LEU A 203 20.56 -2.41 21.15
C LEU A 203 21.79 -1.92 20.36
N VAL A 204 21.58 -1.06 19.35
CA VAL A 204 22.65 -0.46 18.55
C VAL A 204 23.59 0.39 19.43
N LEU A 205 23.05 1.14 20.39
CA LEU A 205 23.82 2.03 21.25
C LEU A 205 24.75 1.33 22.23
N GLY A 206 24.47 0.08 22.63
CA GLY A 206 25.26 -0.53 23.71
C GLY A 206 24.46 -1.27 24.76
N SER A 207 23.16 -1.03 24.87
CA SER A 207 22.37 -1.46 26.04
C SER A 207 22.37 -2.99 26.20
N PRO A 208 22.60 -3.52 27.41
CA PRO A 208 22.55 -4.96 27.65
C PRO A 208 21.21 -5.55 27.18
N PRO A 209 21.20 -6.66 26.43
CA PRO A 209 19.97 -7.21 25.85
C PRO A 209 18.94 -7.58 26.91
N GLY A 210 19.37 -8.03 28.09
CA GLY A 210 18.47 -8.34 29.21
C GLY A 210 17.62 -7.14 29.66
N LYS A 211 18.20 -5.92 29.68
CA LYS A 211 17.46 -4.70 30.02
C LYS A 211 16.43 -4.34 28.94
N VAL A 212 16.79 -4.50 27.67
CA VAL A 212 15.90 -4.22 26.54
C VAL A 212 14.72 -5.20 26.53
N PHE A 213 14.98 -6.49 26.72
CA PHE A 213 13.91 -7.49 26.79
C PHE A 213 13.01 -7.33 28.00
N ALA A 214 13.55 -6.95 29.18
CA ALA A 214 12.71 -6.65 30.34
C ALA A 214 11.74 -5.48 30.06
N ASN A 215 12.20 -4.42 29.39
CA ASN A 215 11.35 -3.31 28.98
C ASN A 215 10.29 -3.73 27.95
N LEU A 216 10.67 -4.54 26.96
CA LEU A 216 9.74 -5.09 25.96
C LEU A 216 8.69 -6.00 26.60
N SER A 217 9.06 -6.85 27.54
CA SER A 217 8.13 -7.71 28.27
C SER A 217 7.13 -6.90 29.08
N ARG A 218 7.57 -5.80 29.74
CA ARG A 218 6.68 -4.87 30.44
C ARG A 218 5.74 -4.14 29.47
N TYR A 219 6.22 -3.76 28.29
CA TYR A 219 5.36 -3.15 27.28
C TYR A 219 4.33 -4.17 26.75
N ALA A 220 4.75 -5.40 26.46
CA ALA A 220 3.88 -6.45 25.96
C ALA A 220 2.79 -6.83 26.97
N SER A 221 3.10 -6.88 28.26
CA SER A 221 2.10 -7.14 29.31
C SER A 221 1.05 -6.01 29.38
N LEU A 222 1.46 -4.75 29.26
CA LEU A 222 0.56 -3.60 29.21
C LEU A 222 -0.33 -3.60 27.96
N GLN A 223 0.22 -3.98 26.80
CA GLN A 223 -0.56 -4.09 25.57
C GLN A 223 -1.60 -5.21 25.67
N ARG A 224 -1.26 -6.33 26.32
CA ARG A 224 -2.22 -7.42 26.54
C ARG A 224 -3.33 -7.02 27.53
N SER A 225 -3.04 -6.24 28.57
CA SER A 225 -4.04 -5.83 29.56
C SER A 225 -4.99 -4.72 29.09
N ARG A 226 -4.68 -4.05 27.97
CA ARG A 226 -5.54 -3.00 27.39
C ARG A 226 -6.73 -3.57 26.58
N TYR A 227 -6.75 -4.88 26.36
CA TYR A 227 -7.79 -5.59 25.63
C TYR A 227 -8.44 -6.66 26.52
#